data_AF-A0A8T5S613-F1
#
_entry.id   AF-A0A8T5S613-F1
#
_cell.length_a   1.000
_cell.length_b   1.000
_cell.length_c   1.000
_cell.angle_alpha   90.00
_cell.angle_beta   90.00
_cell.angle_gamma   90.00
#
_symmetry.space_group_name_H-M   'P 1'
#
loop_
_entity.id
_entity.type
_entity.pdbx_description
1 polymer ?
#
loop_
_entity_poly.entity_id
_entity_poly.type
_entity_poly.pdbx_seq_one_letter_code
_entity_poly.pdbx_strand_id
1 'polypeptide(L)'
;MTEVSEEEFLTKLLDVVHKLSNIAKTQSYRLKTKWDEYLKPLNKEPHLIRQISLDKKKFLNEIDYRIDVLKNVEQAFVDGFHSIKSILQILYESYFESDLFKVDFLPDDQLILKYLVAKKILGDLIQYNAIDHETVPIKYNIIARNYTVIKLKGQTDEEILGTLKKLNINDVGLAELTKLMQEIRSDGIIYITKKNNRNVYEIQKELELSKEGEIKYRNYLAPIVDWPTGFWRSFYNIRELNVSLNEECKHRDFLTKVLTKTATQGYSPAHYVIKNLIKYFEKIQELKKKKKQD
;
A
#
# COMPACT_ATOMS: atom_id res chain seq x y z
N MET A 1 15.24 22.76 5.77
CA MET A 1 14.23 22.30 6.74
C MET A 1 14.05 23.42 7.74
N THR A 2 12.82 23.78 8.07
CA THR A 2 12.55 24.83 9.06
C THR A 2 12.81 24.27 10.45
N GLU A 3 13.56 25.01 11.27
CA GLU A 3 13.75 24.70 12.67
C GLU A 3 12.48 25.05 13.45
N VAL A 4 12.03 24.17 14.34
CA VAL A 4 10.79 24.33 15.10
C VAL A 4 11.01 24.06 16.58
N SER A 5 10.26 24.77 17.40
CA SER A 5 10.14 24.52 18.85
C SER A 5 9.34 23.26 19.17
N GLU A 6 9.35 22.82 20.43
CA GLU A 6 8.53 21.69 20.89
C GLU A 6 7.01 21.95 20.69
N GLU A 7 6.57 23.19 20.89
CA GLU A 7 5.16 23.60 20.72
C GLU A 7 4.74 23.59 19.25
N GLU A 8 5.60 24.12 18.37
CA GLU A 8 5.37 24.10 16.93
C GLU A 8 5.39 22.67 16.37
N PHE A 9 6.32 21.83 16.84
CA PHE A 9 6.33 20.41 16.51
C PHE A 9 5.02 19.74 16.91
N LEU A 10 4.55 19.99 18.14
CA LEU A 10 3.32 19.40 18.64
C LEU A 10 2.09 19.85 17.85
N THR A 11 2.06 21.11 17.42
CA THR A 11 1.01 21.64 16.54
C THR A 11 1.01 20.96 15.17
N LYS A 12 2.20 20.79 14.57
CA LYS A 12 2.34 20.02 13.31
C LYS A 12 1.90 18.57 13.45
N LEU A 13 2.22 17.94 14.58
CA LEU A 13 1.77 16.58 14.88
C LEU A 13 0.24 16.51 14.97
N LEU A 14 -0.39 17.48 15.65
CA LEU A 14 -1.85 17.58 15.70
C LEU A 14 -2.46 17.70 14.30
N ASP A 15 -1.90 18.54 13.43
CA ASP A 15 -2.40 18.73 12.07
C ASP A 15 -2.31 17.45 11.24
N VAL A 16 -1.21 16.71 11.37
CA VAL A 16 -1.04 15.41 10.71
C VAL A 16 -2.06 14.41 11.23
N VAL A 17 -2.23 14.28 12.56
CA VAL A 17 -3.22 13.35 13.14
C VAL A 17 -4.64 13.73 12.71
N HIS A 18 -4.97 15.02 12.65
CA HIS A 18 -6.26 15.49 12.18
C HIS A 18 -6.51 15.14 10.70
N LYS A 19 -5.51 15.33 9.84
CA LYS A 19 -5.54 14.89 8.44
C LYS A 19 -5.79 13.39 8.34
N LEU A 20 -5.05 12.58 9.09
CA LEU A 20 -5.20 11.12 9.09
C LEU A 20 -6.58 10.68 9.58
N SER A 21 -7.12 11.31 10.62
CA SER A 21 -8.49 11.08 11.08
C SER A 21 -9.53 11.30 9.97
N ASN A 22 -9.43 12.40 9.24
CA ASN A 22 -10.34 12.70 8.12
C ASN A 22 -10.20 11.69 6.96
N ILE A 23 -8.97 11.27 6.64
CA ILE A 23 -8.71 10.26 5.61
C ILE A 23 -9.29 8.91 6.05
N ALA A 24 -9.03 8.45 7.27
CA ALA A 24 -9.55 7.19 7.80
C ALA A 24 -11.08 7.14 7.72
N LYS A 25 -11.75 8.22 8.15
CA LYS A 25 -13.21 8.36 8.06
C LYS A 25 -13.72 8.25 6.63
N THR A 26 -13.18 9.07 5.75
CA THR A 26 -13.69 9.24 4.39
C THR A 26 -13.40 8.02 3.52
N GLN A 27 -12.19 7.47 3.62
CA GLN A 27 -11.74 6.35 2.79
C GLN A 27 -12.35 5.03 3.25
N SER A 28 -12.55 4.83 4.55
CA SER A 28 -13.26 3.65 5.09
C SER A 28 -14.71 3.61 4.60
N TYR A 29 -15.42 4.75 4.69
CA TYR A 29 -16.78 4.87 4.14
C TYR A 29 -16.80 4.62 2.62
N ARG A 30 -15.93 5.28 1.86
CA ARG A 30 -15.87 5.12 0.40
C ARG A 30 -15.61 3.68 -0.02
N LEU A 31 -14.66 3.00 0.64
CA LEU A 31 -14.37 1.59 0.36
C LEU A 31 -15.60 0.73 0.62
N LYS A 32 -16.23 0.86 1.79
CA LYS A 32 -17.42 0.07 2.13
C LYS A 32 -18.57 0.29 1.15
N THR A 33 -18.85 1.54 0.79
CA THR A 33 -19.90 1.86 -0.19
C THR A 33 -19.63 1.19 -1.53
N LYS A 34 -18.41 1.31 -2.07
CA LYS A 34 -18.08 0.72 -3.38
C LYS A 34 -17.99 -0.80 -3.35
N TRP A 35 -17.56 -1.35 -2.22
CA TRP A 35 -17.62 -2.78 -1.99
C TRP A 35 -19.06 -3.30 -2.00
N ASP A 36 -19.95 -2.64 -1.26
CA ASP A 36 -21.35 -3.07 -1.13
C ASP A 36 -22.15 -2.90 -2.42
N GLU A 37 -21.82 -1.89 -3.23
CA GLU A 37 -22.42 -1.67 -4.54
C GLU A 37 -22.14 -2.82 -5.51
N TYR A 38 -20.96 -3.45 -5.45
CA TYR A 38 -20.51 -4.37 -6.50
C TYR A 38 -20.10 -5.77 -6.02
N LEU A 39 -19.37 -5.87 -4.91
CA LEU A 39 -18.83 -7.14 -4.39
C LEU A 39 -19.71 -7.81 -3.34
N LYS A 40 -20.80 -7.16 -2.91
CA LYS A 40 -21.76 -7.74 -1.95
C LYS A 40 -22.26 -9.15 -2.30
N PRO A 41 -22.55 -9.49 -3.58
CA PRO A 41 -22.98 -10.86 -3.94
C PRO A 41 -21.96 -11.95 -3.58
N LEU A 42 -20.69 -11.61 -3.38
CA LEU A 42 -19.64 -12.56 -3.00
C LEU A 42 -19.69 -12.94 -1.50
N ASN A 43 -20.57 -12.33 -0.71
CA ASN A 43 -20.76 -12.60 0.73
C ASN A 43 -19.44 -12.52 1.54
N LYS A 44 -18.61 -11.54 1.23
CA LYS A 44 -17.37 -11.22 1.95
C LYS A 44 -17.37 -9.75 2.34
N GLU A 45 -16.88 -9.46 3.53
CA GLU A 45 -16.77 -8.11 4.05
C GLU A 45 -15.33 -7.59 3.88
N PRO A 46 -15.14 -6.30 3.57
CA PRO A 46 -13.82 -5.71 3.52
C PRO A 46 -13.23 -5.53 4.93
N HIS A 47 -11.91 -5.55 5.04
CA HIS A 47 -11.26 -5.00 6.22
C HIS A 47 -11.40 -3.48 6.17
N LEU A 48 -11.90 -2.88 7.24
CA LEU A 48 -12.14 -1.43 7.32
C LEU A 48 -11.16 -0.75 8.26
N ILE A 49 -10.85 0.50 7.94
CA ILE A 49 -9.98 1.34 8.76
C ILE A 49 -10.77 1.85 9.95
N ARG A 50 -10.25 1.65 11.16
CA ARG A 50 -10.85 2.22 12.38
C ARG A 50 -10.85 3.74 12.36
N GLN A 51 -11.81 4.32 13.08
CA GLN A 51 -11.90 5.76 13.24
C GLN A 51 -10.85 6.27 14.22
N ILE A 52 -10.25 7.42 13.90
CA ILE A 52 -9.32 8.11 14.79
C ILE A 52 -10.06 9.29 15.43
N SER A 53 -10.60 9.09 16.64
CA SER A 53 -11.22 10.17 17.41
C SER A 53 -10.17 11.16 17.90
N LEU A 54 -10.38 12.45 17.67
CA LEU A 54 -9.42 13.50 18.01
C LEU A 54 -10.11 14.71 18.66
N ASP A 55 -9.80 14.93 19.93
CA ASP A 55 -10.01 16.18 20.63
C ASP A 55 -8.71 17.00 20.58
N LYS A 56 -8.73 18.10 19.82
CA LYS A 56 -7.56 18.94 19.58
C LYS A 56 -7.00 19.54 20.89
N LYS A 57 -7.87 19.93 21.82
CA LYS A 57 -7.43 20.56 23.08
C LYS A 57 -6.77 19.53 23.98
N LYS A 58 -7.38 18.36 24.14
CA LYS A 58 -6.78 17.27 24.93
C LYS A 58 -5.47 16.79 24.33
N PHE A 59 -5.36 16.70 23.01
CA PHE A 59 -4.12 16.28 22.35
C PHE A 59 -2.93 17.20 22.67
N LEU A 60 -3.15 18.51 22.73
CA LEU A 60 -2.13 19.49 23.07
C LEU A 60 -1.79 19.49 24.57
N ASN A 61 -2.79 19.35 25.43
CA ASN A 61 -2.64 19.57 26.87
C ASN A 61 -2.38 18.29 27.69
N GLU A 62 -2.87 17.14 27.23
CA GLU A 62 -2.88 15.88 27.96
C GLU A 62 -1.99 14.84 27.26
N ILE A 63 -0.83 14.54 27.87
CA ILE A 63 0.14 13.61 27.27
C ILE A 63 -0.38 12.18 27.18
N ASP A 64 -1.20 11.74 28.15
CA ASP A 64 -1.85 10.43 28.14
C ASP A 64 -2.78 10.29 26.93
N TYR A 65 -3.69 11.26 26.77
CA TYR A 65 -4.61 11.30 25.62
C TYR A 65 -3.84 11.31 24.28
N ARG A 66 -2.75 12.07 24.20
CA ARG A 66 -1.89 12.09 23.01
C ARG A 66 -1.30 10.73 22.69
N ILE A 67 -0.77 10.02 23.69
CA ILE A 67 -0.22 8.68 23.52
C ILE A 67 -1.30 7.72 23.01
N ASP A 68 -2.50 7.77 23.59
CA ASP A 68 -3.63 6.91 23.17
C ASP A 68 -4.07 7.18 21.74
N VAL A 69 -4.15 8.45 21.34
CA VAL A 69 -4.45 8.83 19.96
C VAL A 69 -3.38 8.32 19.00
N LEU A 70 -2.10 8.44 19.36
CA LEU A 70 -1.00 7.94 18.52
C LEU A 70 -1.02 6.40 18.40
N LYS A 71 -1.35 5.68 19.48
CA LYS A 71 -1.59 4.23 19.44
C LYS A 71 -2.75 3.88 18.51
N ASN A 72 -3.82 4.66 18.53
CA ASN A 72 -4.93 4.47 17.60
C ASN A 72 -4.53 4.74 16.14
N VAL A 73 -3.69 5.75 15.88
CA VAL A 73 -3.12 6.01 14.54
C VAL A 73 -2.25 4.85 14.07
N GLU A 74 -1.38 4.31 14.93
CA GLU A 74 -0.55 3.13 14.62
C GLU A 74 -1.43 1.95 14.18
N GLN A 75 -2.49 1.67 14.92
CA GLN A 75 -3.42 0.59 14.59
C GLN A 75 -4.24 0.87 13.32
N ALA A 76 -4.63 2.13 13.08
CA ALA A 76 -5.29 2.51 11.84
C ALA A 76 -4.38 2.32 10.61
N PHE A 77 -3.06 2.52 10.74
CA PHE A 77 -2.10 2.17 9.70
C PHE A 77 -2.08 0.67 9.40
N VAL A 78 -2.13 -0.17 10.44
CA VAL A 78 -2.25 -1.63 10.27
C VAL A 78 -3.56 -1.98 9.55
N ASP A 79 -4.69 -1.39 9.95
CA ASP A 79 -5.96 -1.62 9.28
C ASP A 79 -5.93 -1.20 7.80
N GLY A 80 -5.29 -0.08 7.49
CA GLY A 80 -5.13 0.40 6.11
C GLY A 80 -4.35 -0.59 5.24
N PHE A 81 -3.33 -1.23 5.80
CA PHE A 81 -2.57 -2.28 5.11
C PHE A 81 -3.46 -3.49 4.83
N HIS A 82 -4.20 -3.97 5.84
CA HIS A 82 -5.11 -5.10 5.70
C HIS A 82 -6.33 -4.80 4.82
N SER A 83 -6.75 -3.54 4.71
CA SER A 83 -7.80 -3.12 3.77
C SER A 83 -7.37 -3.39 2.33
N ILE A 84 -6.13 -3.03 1.97
CA ILE A 84 -5.56 -3.33 0.63
C ILE A 84 -5.44 -4.85 0.44
N LYS A 85 -4.97 -5.59 1.45
CA LYS A 85 -4.92 -7.05 1.40
C LYS A 85 -6.29 -7.66 1.13
N SER A 86 -7.32 -7.22 1.83
CA SER A 86 -8.69 -7.73 1.64
C SER A 86 -9.22 -7.48 0.22
N ILE A 87 -8.85 -6.35 -0.41
CA ILE A 87 -9.17 -6.06 -1.82
C ILE A 87 -8.47 -7.06 -2.74
N LEU A 88 -7.18 -7.32 -2.55
CA LEU A 88 -6.47 -8.29 -3.38
C LEU A 88 -7.01 -9.72 -3.18
N GLN A 89 -7.29 -10.11 -1.94
CA GLN A 89 -7.87 -11.40 -1.60
C GLN A 89 -9.23 -11.59 -2.27
N ILE A 90 -10.17 -10.65 -2.10
CA ILE A 90 -11.49 -10.81 -2.73
C ILE A 90 -11.40 -10.90 -4.25
N LEU A 91 -10.48 -10.14 -4.86
CA LEU A 91 -10.33 -10.12 -6.31
C LEU A 91 -9.81 -11.46 -6.83
N TYR A 92 -8.71 -11.98 -6.25
CA TYR A 92 -8.03 -13.17 -6.76
C TYR A 92 -8.57 -14.50 -6.22
N GLU A 93 -9.14 -14.52 -5.01
CA GLU A 93 -9.64 -15.76 -4.39
C GLU A 93 -11.14 -15.98 -4.62
N SER A 94 -11.88 -14.96 -5.07
CA SER A 94 -13.35 -15.07 -5.19
C SER A 94 -13.89 -14.44 -6.47
N TYR A 95 -13.67 -13.15 -6.69
CA TYR A 95 -14.30 -12.42 -7.79
C TYR A 95 -13.89 -12.96 -9.16
N PHE A 96 -12.60 -13.15 -9.43
CA PHE A 96 -12.12 -13.60 -10.74
C PHE A 96 -12.53 -15.03 -11.12
N GLU A 97 -13.06 -15.81 -10.18
CA GLU A 97 -13.61 -17.15 -10.41
C GLU A 97 -15.14 -17.18 -10.35
N SER A 98 -15.77 -16.06 -9.96
CA SER A 98 -17.21 -15.94 -9.74
C SER A 98 -18.02 -15.85 -11.03
N ASP A 99 -19.30 -16.20 -10.95
CA ASP A 99 -20.24 -16.01 -12.06
C ASP A 99 -20.51 -14.53 -12.33
N LEU A 100 -20.43 -13.67 -11.30
CA LEU A 100 -20.52 -12.22 -11.46
C LEU A 100 -19.50 -11.72 -12.49
N PHE A 101 -18.24 -12.15 -12.35
CA PHE A 101 -17.18 -11.77 -13.27
C PHE A 101 -17.38 -12.33 -14.68
N LYS A 102 -17.83 -13.59 -14.78
CA LYS A 102 -18.08 -14.25 -16.07
C LYS A 102 -19.24 -13.63 -16.85
N VAL A 103 -20.25 -13.14 -16.14
CA VAL A 103 -21.40 -12.42 -16.72
C VAL A 103 -20.99 -11.01 -17.16
N ASP A 104 -20.17 -10.33 -16.36
CA ASP A 104 -19.81 -8.95 -16.64
C ASP A 104 -18.80 -8.81 -17.79
N PHE A 105 -17.86 -9.75 -17.97
CA PHE A 105 -16.77 -9.58 -18.93
C PHE A 105 -16.69 -10.71 -19.96
N LEU A 106 -16.28 -10.37 -21.19
CA LEU A 106 -15.99 -11.37 -22.22
C LEU A 106 -14.75 -12.20 -21.84
N PRO A 107 -14.61 -13.45 -22.32
CA PRO A 107 -13.47 -14.32 -21.96
C PRO A 107 -12.09 -13.66 -22.15
N ASP A 108 -11.90 -12.93 -23.24
CA ASP A 108 -10.65 -12.19 -23.50
C ASP A 108 -10.40 -11.10 -22.45
N ASP A 109 -11.42 -10.31 -22.10
CA ASP A 109 -11.32 -9.27 -21.07
C ASP A 109 -11.12 -9.87 -19.69
N GLN A 110 -11.73 -11.03 -19.40
CA GLN A 110 -11.56 -11.72 -18.13
C GLN A 110 -10.09 -12.07 -17.88
N LEU A 111 -9.40 -12.59 -18.90
CA LEU A 111 -7.97 -12.92 -18.78
C LEU A 111 -7.13 -11.65 -18.60
N ILE A 112 -7.35 -10.63 -19.42
CA ILE A 112 -6.60 -9.37 -19.37
C ILE A 112 -6.80 -8.67 -18.02
N LEU A 113 -8.00 -8.70 -17.45
CA LEU A 113 -8.31 -8.05 -16.17
C LEU A 113 -7.47 -8.57 -15.02
N LYS A 114 -7.20 -9.88 -14.95
CA LYS A 114 -6.34 -10.45 -13.89
C LYS A 114 -4.94 -9.80 -13.94
N TYR A 115 -4.34 -9.70 -15.13
CA TYR A 115 -3.03 -9.04 -15.30
C TYR A 115 -3.09 -7.52 -15.10
N LEU A 116 -4.13 -6.86 -15.61
CA LEU A 116 -4.31 -5.41 -15.51
C LEU A 116 -4.46 -4.96 -14.05
N VAL A 117 -5.27 -5.67 -13.26
CA VAL A 117 -5.48 -5.38 -11.84
C VAL A 117 -4.19 -5.55 -11.04
N ALA A 118 -3.45 -6.65 -11.26
CA ALA A 118 -2.13 -6.83 -10.65
C ALA A 118 -1.18 -5.68 -11.01
N LYS A 119 -1.11 -5.30 -12.29
CA LYS A 119 -0.30 -4.16 -12.73
C LYS A 119 -0.71 -2.85 -12.06
N LYS A 120 -2.01 -2.56 -11.99
CA LYS A 120 -2.52 -1.32 -11.39
C LYS A 120 -2.25 -1.23 -9.89
N ILE A 121 -2.43 -2.32 -9.15
CA ILE A 121 -2.24 -2.28 -7.69
C ILE A 121 -0.76 -2.52 -7.34
N LEU A 122 -0.18 -3.64 -7.75
CA LEU A 122 1.16 -4.07 -7.32
C LEU A 122 2.29 -3.39 -8.12
N GLY A 123 2.01 -2.95 -9.35
CA GLY A 123 2.93 -2.12 -10.12
C GLY A 123 3.14 -0.76 -9.46
N ASP A 124 2.04 -0.12 -9.03
CA ASP A 124 2.06 1.20 -8.38
C ASP A 124 2.46 1.14 -6.90
N LEU A 125 2.11 0.06 -6.19
CA LEU A 125 2.40 -0.13 -4.77
C LEU A 125 3.59 -1.05 -4.53
N ILE A 126 4.74 -0.67 -5.08
CA ILE A 126 6.01 -1.41 -4.95
C ILE A 126 6.31 -1.81 -3.50
N GLN A 127 6.17 -0.85 -2.59
CA GLN A 127 6.49 -1.05 -1.17
C GLN A 127 5.50 -1.97 -0.49
N TYR A 128 4.22 -1.96 -0.88
CA TYR A 128 3.23 -2.91 -0.40
C TYR A 128 3.61 -4.32 -0.84
N ASN A 129 3.90 -4.49 -2.14
CA ASN A 129 4.20 -5.80 -2.70
C ASN A 129 5.47 -6.43 -2.09
N ALA A 130 6.46 -5.60 -1.73
CA ALA A 130 7.64 -6.08 -1.01
C ALA A 130 7.35 -6.59 0.42
N ILE A 131 6.19 -6.24 1.00
CA ILE A 131 5.75 -6.65 2.33
C ILE A 131 4.76 -7.83 2.25
N ASP A 132 3.82 -7.80 1.30
CA ASP A 132 2.80 -8.84 1.09
C ASP A 132 2.63 -9.12 -0.40
N HIS A 133 3.30 -10.18 -0.87
CA HIS A 133 3.24 -10.66 -2.25
C HIS A 133 2.41 -11.95 -2.42
N GLU A 134 2.16 -12.67 -1.33
CA GLU A 134 1.51 -13.99 -1.33
C GLU A 134 0.03 -13.95 -1.72
N THR A 135 -0.62 -12.80 -1.51
CA THR A 135 -2.04 -12.61 -1.81
C THR A 135 -2.36 -12.70 -3.31
N VAL A 136 -1.35 -12.51 -4.19
CA VAL A 136 -1.54 -12.54 -5.63
C VAL A 136 -0.63 -13.59 -6.26
N PRO A 137 -1.14 -14.49 -7.12
CA PRO A 137 -0.32 -15.52 -7.76
C PRO A 137 0.92 -14.94 -8.45
N ILE A 138 2.04 -15.66 -8.36
CA ILE A 138 3.38 -15.17 -8.75
C ILE A 138 3.42 -14.72 -10.22
N LYS A 139 2.70 -15.39 -11.14
CA LYS A 139 2.68 -14.98 -12.55
C LYS A 139 2.15 -13.57 -12.77
N TYR A 140 1.13 -13.15 -12.01
CA TYR A 140 0.59 -11.79 -12.09
C TYR A 140 1.54 -10.78 -11.43
N ASN A 141 2.21 -11.19 -10.34
CA ASN A 141 3.29 -10.43 -9.73
C ASN A 141 4.43 -10.16 -10.71
N ILE A 142 4.87 -11.16 -11.48
CA ILE A 142 5.91 -11.01 -12.50
C ILE A 142 5.51 -9.91 -13.50
N ILE A 143 4.32 -10.01 -14.09
CA ILE A 143 3.86 -9.02 -15.07
C ILE A 143 3.66 -7.65 -14.44
N ALA A 144 3.06 -7.54 -13.27
CA ALA A 144 2.83 -6.25 -12.61
C ALA A 144 4.10 -5.40 -12.47
N ARG A 145 5.25 -6.07 -12.26
CA ARG A 145 6.53 -5.44 -11.96
C ARG A 145 7.40 -5.21 -13.18
N ASN A 146 7.26 -6.09 -14.16
CA ASN A 146 8.14 -6.17 -15.31
C ASN A 146 7.48 -5.65 -16.60
N TYR A 147 6.14 -5.52 -16.64
CA TYR A 147 5.38 -5.17 -17.86
C TYR A 147 5.99 -4.01 -18.66
N THR A 148 6.25 -2.88 -18.01
CA THR A 148 6.76 -1.69 -18.70
C THR A 148 8.15 -1.94 -19.30
N VAL A 149 9.01 -2.69 -18.62
CA VAL A 149 10.37 -2.97 -19.10
C VAL A 149 10.34 -4.02 -20.20
N ILE A 150 9.56 -5.09 -20.03
CA ILE A 150 9.28 -6.09 -21.08
C ILE A 150 8.75 -5.40 -22.34
N LYS A 151 7.81 -4.45 -22.20
CA LYS A 151 7.22 -3.72 -23.32
C LYS A 151 8.24 -2.87 -24.07
N LEU A 152 9.13 -2.18 -23.35
CA LEU A 152 10.04 -1.22 -23.96
C LEU A 152 11.27 -1.86 -24.60
N LYS A 153 11.81 -2.93 -24.02
CA LYS A 153 13.08 -3.51 -24.46
C LYS A 153 13.22 -5.03 -24.28
N GLY A 154 12.15 -5.70 -23.86
CA GLY A 154 12.20 -7.09 -23.42
C GLY A 154 12.97 -7.30 -22.11
N GLN A 155 12.89 -8.49 -21.54
CA GLN A 155 13.69 -8.87 -20.37
C GLN A 155 14.17 -10.32 -20.41
N THR A 156 15.29 -10.62 -19.75
CA THR A 156 15.78 -12.00 -19.57
C THR A 156 15.32 -12.61 -18.24
N ASP A 157 15.54 -13.92 -18.09
CA ASP A 157 15.33 -14.65 -16.84
C ASP A 157 16.03 -13.98 -15.65
N GLU A 158 17.30 -13.62 -15.81
CA GLU A 158 18.10 -13.03 -14.73
C GLU A 158 17.57 -11.67 -14.29
N GLU A 159 17.08 -10.86 -15.24
CA GLU A 159 16.49 -9.56 -14.95
C GLU A 159 15.17 -9.71 -14.18
N ILE A 160 14.31 -10.63 -14.58
CA ILE A 160 13.04 -10.90 -13.88
C ILE A 160 13.30 -11.45 -12.48
N LEU A 161 14.20 -12.42 -12.32
CA LEU A 161 14.61 -12.93 -11.01
C LEU A 161 15.19 -11.81 -10.13
N GLY A 162 15.98 -10.92 -10.71
CA GLY A 162 16.51 -9.74 -10.01
C GLY A 162 15.40 -8.81 -9.51
N THR A 163 14.33 -8.61 -10.28
CA THR A 163 13.15 -7.84 -9.85
C THR A 163 12.39 -8.55 -8.73
N LEU A 164 12.19 -9.86 -8.80
CA LEU A 164 11.49 -10.64 -7.76
C LEU A 164 12.23 -10.59 -6.42
N LYS A 165 13.56 -10.73 -6.42
CA LYS A 165 14.39 -10.60 -5.21
C LYS A 165 14.24 -9.24 -4.53
N LYS A 166 14.12 -8.15 -5.31
CA LYS A 166 13.88 -6.80 -4.78
C LYS A 166 12.52 -6.65 -4.09
N LEU A 167 11.59 -7.57 -4.33
CA LEU A 167 10.30 -7.66 -3.65
C LEU A 167 10.27 -8.68 -2.52
N ASN A 168 11.43 -9.19 -2.11
CA ASN A 168 11.55 -10.27 -1.13
C ASN A 168 10.92 -11.61 -1.58
N ILE A 169 10.70 -11.79 -2.89
CA ILE A 169 10.29 -13.08 -3.48
C ILE A 169 11.57 -13.83 -3.85
N ASN A 170 12.07 -14.64 -2.92
CA ASN A 170 13.39 -15.28 -3.01
C ASN A 170 13.33 -16.78 -3.31
N ASP A 171 12.15 -17.37 -3.25
CA ASP A 171 11.85 -18.80 -3.41
C ASP A 171 11.63 -19.20 -4.88
N VAL A 172 11.45 -18.24 -5.78
CA VAL A 172 11.32 -18.49 -7.22
C VAL A 172 12.69 -18.70 -7.86
N GLY A 173 13.02 -19.97 -8.13
CA GLY A 173 14.19 -20.36 -8.92
C GLY A 173 13.96 -20.28 -10.44
N LEU A 174 15.03 -20.49 -11.23
CA LEU A 174 14.97 -20.44 -12.70
C LEU A 174 13.97 -21.43 -13.30
N ALA A 175 13.88 -22.65 -12.77
CA ALA A 175 12.96 -23.68 -13.25
C ALA A 175 11.50 -23.24 -13.07
N GLU A 176 11.16 -22.74 -11.88
CA GLU A 176 9.81 -22.25 -11.58
C GLU A 176 9.49 -21.00 -12.40
N LEU A 177 10.44 -20.07 -12.53
CA LEU A 177 10.28 -18.91 -13.42
C LEU A 177 9.98 -19.35 -14.85
N THR A 178 10.75 -20.30 -15.38
CA THR A 178 10.55 -20.79 -16.76
C THR A 178 9.13 -21.34 -16.94
N LYS A 179 8.63 -22.11 -15.96
CA LYS A 179 7.27 -22.63 -15.96
C LYS A 179 6.24 -21.49 -15.96
N LEU A 180 6.36 -20.54 -15.04
CA LEU A 180 5.47 -19.38 -14.94
C LEU A 180 5.47 -18.53 -16.24
N MET A 181 6.63 -18.36 -16.87
CA MET A 181 6.73 -17.61 -18.13
C MET A 181 6.08 -18.37 -19.30
N GLN A 182 6.13 -19.70 -19.34
CA GLN A 182 5.38 -20.49 -20.32
C GLN A 182 3.86 -20.40 -20.07
N GLU A 183 3.41 -20.34 -18.82
CA GLU A 183 1.99 -20.09 -18.50
C GLU A 183 1.56 -18.70 -19.01
N ILE A 184 2.33 -17.66 -18.73
CA ILE A 184 2.06 -16.29 -19.21
C ILE A 184 2.06 -16.21 -20.75
N ARG A 185 2.94 -16.96 -21.41
CA ARG A 185 2.93 -17.10 -22.87
C ARG A 185 1.68 -17.81 -23.38
N SER A 186 1.25 -18.87 -22.68
CA SER A 186 0.03 -19.62 -23.03
C SER A 186 -1.23 -18.77 -22.86
N ASP A 187 -1.21 -17.84 -21.90
CA ASP A 187 -2.21 -16.78 -21.74
C ASP A 187 -2.13 -15.70 -22.86
N GLY A 188 -1.16 -15.79 -23.78
CA GLY A 188 -1.02 -14.87 -24.93
C GLY A 188 -0.48 -13.48 -24.57
N ILE A 189 0.06 -13.29 -23.37
CA ILE A 189 0.53 -11.99 -22.89
C ILE A 189 1.93 -11.65 -23.42
N ILE A 190 2.79 -12.66 -23.57
CA ILE A 190 4.19 -12.49 -23.98
C ILE A 190 4.59 -13.45 -25.10
N TYR A 191 5.60 -13.04 -25.87
CA TYR A 191 6.43 -13.94 -26.64
C TYR A 191 7.69 -14.31 -25.87
N ILE A 192 8.21 -15.51 -26.15
CA ILE A 192 9.50 -15.99 -25.66
C ILE A 192 10.39 -16.22 -26.88
N THR A 193 11.44 -15.43 -27.01
CA THR A 193 12.46 -15.58 -28.06
C THR A 193 13.77 -16.03 -27.44
N LYS A 194 14.66 -16.64 -28.24
CA LYS A 194 16.02 -16.97 -27.80
C LYS A 194 17.02 -16.00 -28.39
N LYS A 195 17.80 -15.34 -27.53
CA LYS A 195 18.91 -14.47 -27.93
C LYS A 195 20.15 -14.85 -27.14
N ASN A 196 21.25 -15.18 -27.83
CA ASN A 196 22.51 -15.60 -27.21
C ASN A 196 22.34 -16.74 -26.19
N ASN A 197 21.52 -17.74 -26.55
CA ASN A 197 21.17 -18.88 -25.69
C ASN A 197 20.43 -18.53 -24.38
N ARG A 198 19.85 -17.33 -24.27
CA ARG A 198 18.98 -16.91 -23.17
C ARG A 198 17.56 -16.68 -23.66
N ASN A 199 16.58 -16.91 -22.78
CA ASN A 199 15.21 -16.50 -23.07
C ASN A 199 15.10 -14.98 -22.95
N VAL A 200 14.40 -14.37 -23.90
CA VAL A 200 14.02 -12.97 -23.88
C VAL A 200 12.51 -12.90 -24.02
N TYR A 201 11.90 -12.16 -23.09
CA TYR A 201 10.47 -12.00 -22.96
C TYR A 201 10.05 -10.65 -23.52
N GLU A 202 9.05 -10.64 -24.40
CA GLU A 202 8.51 -9.43 -25.04
C GLU A 202 6.98 -9.41 -24.95
N ILE A 203 6.35 -8.24 -24.87
CA ILE A 203 4.88 -8.15 -24.82
C ILE A 203 4.29 -8.56 -26.17
N GLN A 204 3.40 -9.56 -26.15
CA GLN A 204 2.64 -10.01 -27.31
C GLN A 204 1.32 -9.25 -27.43
N LYS A 205 0.59 -9.12 -26.32
CA LYS A 205 -0.71 -8.44 -26.26
C LYS A 205 -0.68 -7.38 -25.16
N GLU A 206 -1.07 -6.17 -25.51
CA GLU A 206 -1.22 -5.09 -24.54
C GLU A 206 -2.30 -5.45 -23.52
N LEU A 207 -2.12 -5.00 -22.27
CA LEU A 207 -3.14 -5.14 -21.22
C LEU A 207 -4.25 -4.11 -21.41
N GLU A 208 -4.91 -4.17 -22.55
CA GLU A 208 -6.02 -3.30 -22.96
C GLU A 208 -7.31 -4.13 -23.04
N LEU A 209 -8.37 -3.58 -22.45
CA LEU A 209 -9.70 -4.17 -22.51
C LEU A 209 -10.39 -3.80 -23.83
N SER A 210 -11.36 -4.61 -24.22
CA SER A 210 -12.33 -4.22 -25.23
C SER A 210 -13.03 -2.91 -24.81
N LYS A 211 -13.62 -2.18 -25.77
CA LYS A 211 -14.34 -0.92 -25.47
C LYS A 211 -15.46 -1.14 -24.43
N GLU A 212 -16.16 -2.26 -24.54
CA GLU A 212 -17.25 -2.62 -23.63
C GLU A 212 -16.70 -3.03 -22.25
N GLY A 213 -15.62 -3.82 -22.24
CA GLY A 213 -14.88 -4.18 -21.02
C GLY A 213 -14.36 -2.95 -20.28
N GLU A 214 -13.82 -1.95 -20.98
CA GLU A 214 -13.33 -0.70 -20.38
C GLU A 214 -14.47 0.13 -19.76
N ILE A 215 -15.66 0.16 -20.37
CA ILE A 215 -16.83 0.84 -19.79
C ILE A 215 -17.24 0.14 -18.49
N LYS A 216 -17.37 -1.20 -18.51
CA LYS A 216 -17.74 -1.98 -17.31
C LYS A 216 -16.69 -1.88 -16.22
N TYR A 217 -15.40 -1.98 -16.58
CA TYR A 217 -14.28 -1.80 -15.65
C TYR A 217 -14.38 -0.45 -14.95
N ARG A 218 -14.54 0.65 -15.68
CA ARG A 218 -14.62 1.99 -15.10
C ARG A 218 -15.82 2.18 -14.18
N ASN A 219 -16.97 1.62 -14.54
CA ASN A 219 -18.19 1.78 -13.76
C ASN A 219 -18.17 0.98 -12.46
N TYR A 220 -17.64 -0.24 -12.49
CA TYR A 220 -17.79 -1.18 -11.38
C TYR A 220 -16.50 -1.47 -10.62
N LEU A 221 -15.41 -1.77 -11.34
CA LEU A 221 -14.21 -2.33 -10.74
C LEU A 221 -13.14 -1.27 -10.43
N ALA A 222 -13.01 -0.24 -11.26
CA ALA A 222 -12.02 0.82 -11.10
C ALA A 222 -12.10 1.53 -9.74
N PRO A 223 -13.29 1.85 -9.18
CA PRO A 223 -13.37 2.46 -7.86
C PRO A 223 -12.75 1.63 -6.73
N ILE A 224 -12.73 0.30 -6.87
CA ILE A 224 -12.12 -0.65 -5.92
C ILE A 224 -10.63 -0.83 -6.23
N VAL A 225 -10.27 -0.98 -7.51
CA VAL A 225 -8.89 -1.24 -7.95
C VAL A 225 -7.98 -0.03 -7.82
N ASP A 226 -8.50 1.17 -8.04
CA ASP A 226 -7.71 2.41 -7.96
C ASP A 226 -7.64 2.96 -6.52
N TRP A 227 -8.52 2.49 -5.62
CA TRP A 227 -8.57 2.92 -4.22
C TRP A 227 -7.26 2.66 -3.45
N PRO A 228 -6.62 1.46 -3.51
CA PRO A 228 -5.36 1.18 -2.83
C PRO A 228 -4.28 2.23 -3.10
N THR A 229 -4.09 2.62 -4.35
CA THR A 229 -3.05 3.58 -4.75
C THR A 229 -3.33 4.98 -4.19
N GLY A 230 -4.58 5.45 -4.31
CA GLY A 230 -4.99 6.74 -3.76
C GLY A 230 -4.91 6.78 -2.22
N PHE A 231 -5.36 5.71 -1.57
CA PHE A 231 -5.31 5.57 -0.12
C PHE A 231 -3.87 5.53 0.39
N TRP A 232 -3.02 4.66 -0.18
CA TRP A 232 -1.62 4.53 0.23
C TRP A 232 -0.86 5.85 0.13
N ARG A 233 -1.06 6.56 -0.99
CA ARG A 233 -0.37 7.83 -1.23
C ARG A 233 -0.83 8.95 -0.29
N SER A 234 -2.06 8.92 0.19
CA SER A 234 -2.59 9.95 1.09
C SER A 234 -2.35 9.61 2.56
N PHE A 235 -2.68 8.40 2.97
CA PHE A 235 -2.73 8.00 4.38
C PHE A 235 -1.34 7.75 5.00
N TYR A 236 -0.38 7.23 4.23
CA TYR A 236 0.99 7.02 4.71
C TYR A 236 1.94 8.16 4.38
N ASN A 237 1.42 9.33 3.99
CA ASN A 237 2.21 10.52 3.78
C ASN A 237 2.15 11.40 5.02
N ILE A 238 3.24 11.41 5.80
CA ILE A 238 3.41 12.22 7.01
C ILE A 238 4.60 13.18 6.89
N ARG A 239 4.94 13.58 5.66
CA ARG A 239 6.10 14.43 5.35
C ARG A 239 6.07 15.79 6.03
N GLU A 240 4.91 16.25 6.47
CA GLU A 240 4.74 17.49 7.23
C GLU A 240 5.48 17.45 8.57
N LEU A 241 5.83 16.25 9.06
CA LEU A 241 6.67 16.05 10.24
C LEU A 241 8.18 16.07 9.94
N ASN A 242 8.59 16.28 8.68
CA ASN A 242 10.00 16.40 8.30
C ASN A 242 10.56 17.78 8.65
N VAL A 243 10.79 18.00 9.94
CA VAL A 243 11.25 19.28 10.51
C VAL A 243 12.57 19.11 11.26
N SER A 244 13.31 20.22 11.42
CA SER A 244 14.45 20.28 12.32
C SER A 244 14.00 20.77 13.68
N LEU A 245 14.49 20.18 14.77
CA LEU A 245 14.11 20.58 16.13
C LEU A 245 15.17 21.53 16.71
N ASN A 246 14.72 22.55 17.43
CA ASN A 246 15.60 23.43 18.18
C ASN A 246 16.32 22.70 19.34
N GLU A 247 17.37 23.32 19.87
CA GLU A 247 18.24 22.73 20.90
C GLU A 247 17.52 22.49 22.25
N GLU A 248 16.47 23.25 22.52
CA GLU A 248 15.69 23.18 23.75
C GLU A 248 14.72 22.00 23.80
N CYS A 249 14.51 21.30 22.67
CA CYS A 249 13.60 20.17 22.58
C CYS A 249 14.10 18.98 23.42
N LYS A 250 13.26 18.47 24.31
CA LYS A 250 13.62 17.31 25.16
C LYS A 250 13.88 16.10 24.30
N HIS A 251 14.93 15.33 24.61
CA HIS A 251 15.33 14.15 23.84
C HIS A 251 15.46 14.42 22.33
N ARG A 252 15.93 15.62 21.96
CA ARG A 252 16.09 16.09 20.58
C ARG A 252 16.72 15.08 19.64
N ASP A 253 17.83 14.45 20.02
CA ASP A 253 18.58 13.55 19.14
C ASP A 253 17.75 12.32 18.73
N PHE A 254 17.02 11.75 19.70
CA PHE A 254 16.12 10.64 19.45
C PHE A 254 14.99 11.09 18.51
N LEU A 255 14.34 12.20 18.82
CA LEU A 255 13.20 12.67 18.03
C LEU A 255 13.64 13.05 16.61
N THR A 256 14.79 13.72 16.44
CA THR A 256 15.38 14.06 15.14
C THR A 256 15.63 12.81 14.29
N LYS A 257 16.24 11.78 14.89
CA LYS A 257 16.46 10.49 14.21
C LYS A 257 15.14 9.86 13.74
N VAL A 258 14.09 9.93 14.56
CA VAL A 258 12.75 9.44 14.20
C VAL A 258 12.18 10.23 13.03
N LEU A 259 12.18 11.57 13.12
CA LEU A 259 11.56 12.45 12.14
C LEU A 259 12.23 12.40 10.77
N THR A 260 13.53 12.10 10.67
CA THR A 260 14.19 11.90 9.37
C THR A 260 13.54 10.83 8.49
N LYS A 261 12.85 9.84 9.08
CA LYS A 261 12.13 8.79 8.34
C LYS A 261 10.87 9.29 7.64
N THR A 262 10.35 10.44 8.02
CA THR A 262 9.16 11.06 7.41
C THR A 262 9.42 11.54 5.98
N ALA A 263 10.68 11.72 5.58
CA ALA A 263 11.05 12.08 4.20
C ALA A 263 10.61 11.01 3.17
N THR A 264 10.60 9.75 3.60
CA THR A 264 10.15 8.63 2.78
C THR A 264 8.66 8.36 3.01
N GLN A 265 7.90 8.33 1.93
CA GLN A 265 6.47 8.00 1.95
C GLN A 265 6.26 6.48 1.92
N GLY A 266 5.29 6.00 2.71
CA GLY A 266 4.86 4.60 2.70
C GLY A 266 4.59 4.05 4.10
N TYR A 267 4.01 2.85 4.16
CA TYR A 267 3.61 2.20 5.40
C TYR A 267 4.78 2.06 6.39
N SER A 268 5.88 1.39 6.00
CA SER A 268 6.96 1.10 6.94
C SER A 268 7.60 2.34 7.56
N PRO A 269 7.94 3.41 6.78
CA PRO A 269 8.42 4.67 7.35
C PRO A 269 7.38 5.34 8.26
N ALA A 270 6.12 5.45 7.83
CA ALA A 270 5.09 6.14 8.59
C ALA A 270 4.78 5.42 9.92
N HIS A 271 4.62 4.10 9.86
CA HIS A 271 4.42 3.25 11.03
C HIS A 271 5.60 3.33 11.99
N TYR A 272 6.84 3.30 11.49
CA TYR A 272 8.03 3.49 12.33
C TYR A 272 8.01 4.82 13.07
N VAL A 273 7.65 5.92 12.40
CA VAL A 273 7.60 7.25 13.01
C VAL A 273 6.57 7.28 14.14
N ILE A 274 5.31 6.91 13.86
CA ILE A 274 4.24 6.93 14.86
C ILE A 274 4.58 6.06 16.07
N LYS A 275 5.07 4.84 15.84
CA LYS A 275 5.51 3.92 16.91
C LYS A 275 6.57 4.51 17.81
N ASN A 276 7.52 5.27 17.25
CA ASN A 276 8.58 5.90 18.05
C ASN A 276 8.15 7.24 18.66
N LEU A 277 7.16 7.94 18.10
CA LEU A 277 6.53 9.09 18.75
C LEU A 277 5.77 8.68 20.02
N ILE A 278 5.11 7.52 20.02
CA ILE A 278 4.51 6.93 21.23
C ILE A 278 5.57 6.78 22.32
N LYS A 279 6.69 6.10 22.00
CA LYS A 279 7.81 5.92 22.94
C LYS A 279 8.40 7.23 23.45
N TYR A 280 8.51 8.23 22.56
CA TYR A 280 8.98 9.57 22.92
C TYR A 280 8.09 10.21 24.00
N PHE A 281 6.77 10.20 23.79
CA PHE A 281 5.85 10.81 24.75
C PHE A 281 5.71 9.99 26.04
N GLU A 282 5.76 8.66 25.98
CA GLU A 282 5.85 7.80 27.16
C GLU A 282 7.08 8.18 28.00
N LYS A 283 8.23 8.40 27.35
CA LYS A 283 9.44 8.82 28.06
C LYS A 283 9.30 10.20 28.72
N ILE A 284 8.73 11.18 28.01
CA ILE A 284 8.46 12.50 28.58
C ILE A 284 7.52 12.40 29.79
N GLN A 285 6.51 11.54 29.71
CA GLN A 285 5.57 11.33 30.82
C GLN A 285 6.27 10.78 32.05
N GLU A 286 7.12 9.75 31.91
CA GLU A 286 7.91 9.20 33.01
C GLU A 286 8.75 10.28 33.71
N LEU A 287 9.43 11.13 32.93
CA LEU A 287 10.25 12.21 33.48
C LEU A 287 9.43 13.25 34.23
N LYS A 288 8.21 13.57 33.75
CA LYS A 288 7.29 14.47 34.46
C LYS A 288 6.78 13.86 35.77
N LYS A 289 6.57 12.55 35.83
CA LYS A 289 6.15 11.86 37.05
C LYS A 289 7.26 11.84 38.11
N LYS A 290 8.51 11.57 37.72
CA LYS A 290 9.67 11.59 38.63
C LYS A 290 9.89 12.97 39.25
N LYS A 291 9.85 14.04 38.45
CA LYS A 291 9.97 15.43 38.94
C LYS A 291 8.85 15.91 39.88
N LYS A 292 7.74 15.17 40.00
CA LYS A 292 6.65 15.49 40.95
C LYS A 292 6.78 14.72 42.27
N GLN A 293 7.69 13.75 42.34
CA GLN A 293 7.95 12.93 43.53
C GLN A 293 9.17 13.43 44.31
N ASP A 294 10.05 14.20 43.66
CA ASP A 294 11.15 14.96 44.26
C ASP A 294 10.69 16.38 44.63
#